data_AF-A0A520YS62-F1
#
_entry.id   AF-A0A520YS62-F1
#
_cell.length_a   1.000
_cell.length_b   1.000
_cell.length_c   1.000
_cell.angle_alpha   90.00
_cell.angle_beta   90.00
_cell.angle_gamma   90.00
#
_symmetry.space_group_name_H-M   'P 1'
#
loop_
_entity.id
_entity.type
_entity.pdbx_description
1 polymer ?
#
loop_
_entity_poly.entity_id
_entity_poly.type
_entity_poly.pdbx_seq_one_letter_code
_entity_poly.pdbx_strand_id
1 'polypeptide(L)'
;MQWKLKAKIQNIVSYLPKAASYNVYYWIQRHFGGLRRVNPSKVLMCGIETWKRIKSQDRSPSGKVFFEVGTGRIPLVPLAYWLMGAEGTISIDLNPYLKALLSKLAEKSKNRP
;
A
#
# COMPACT_ATOMS: atom_id res chain seq x y z
N MET A 1 5.28 6.53 -17.48
CA MET A 1 3.95 7.08 -17.13
C MET A 1 4.03 8.59 -17.23
N GLN A 2 3.09 9.26 -17.91
CA GLN A 2 2.97 10.72 -17.89
C GLN A 2 2.43 11.13 -16.51
N TRP A 3 3.30 11.19 -15.50
CA TRP A 3 2.91 11.48 -14.11
C TRP A 3 2.10 12.78 -13.99
N LYS A 4 2.38 13.75 -14.87
CA LYS A 4 1.64 15.00 -15.04
C LYS A 4 0.16 14.78 -15.36
N LEU A 5 -0.16 13.85 -16.27
CA LEU A 5 -1.56 13.53 -16.61
C LEU A 5 -2.28 12.91 -15.41
N LYS A 6 -1.63 12.01 -14.68
CA LYS A 6 -2.19 11.41 -13.46
C LYS A 6 -2.47 12.47 -12.40
N ALA A 7 -1.54 13.41 -12.20
CA ALA A 7 -1.70 14.52 -11.26
C ALA A 7 -2.87 15.44 -11.67
N LYS A 8 -3.00 15.78 -12.97
CA LYS A 8 -4.14 16.56 -13.45
C LYS A 8 -5.47 15.88 -13.17
N ILE A 9 -5.59 14.58 -13.45
CA ILE A 9 -6.82 13.82 -13.17
C ILE A 9 -7.13 13.83 -11.67
N GLN A 10 -6.12 13.62 -10.81
CA GLN A 10 -6.30 13.68 -9.36
C GLN A 10 -6.78 15.06 -8.89
N ASN A 11 -6.18 16.14 -9.39
CA ASN A 11 -6.54 17.51 -9.03
C ASN A 11 -7.97 17.86 -9.48
N ILE A 12 -8.40 17.39 -10.65
CA ILE A 12 -9.78 17.61 -11.10
C ILE A 12 -10.75 16.86 -10.17
N VAL A 13 -10.46 15.61 -9.85
CA VAL A 13 -11.32 14.79 -8.98
C VAL A 13 -11.33 15.31 -7.54
N SER A 14 -10.29 16.00 -7.08
CA SER A 14 -10.25 16.56 -5.72
C SER A 14 -11.20 17.74 -5.50
N TYR A 15 -11.76 18.35 -6.55
CA TYR A 15 -12.80 19.38 -6.40
C TYR A 15 -14.17 18.82 -6.00
N LEU A 16 -14.37 17.50 -6.10
CA LEU A 16 -15.60 16.86 -5.64
C LEU A 16 -15.64 16.76 -4.11
N PRO A 17 -16.84 16.66 -3.49
CA PRO A 17 -16.97 16.32 -2.08
C PRO A 17 -16.17 15.05 -1.74
N LYS A 18 -15.46 15.02 -0.60
CA LYS A 18 -14.47 13.97 -0.27
C LYS A 18 -14.94 12.53 -0.55
N ALA A 19 -16.14 12.18 -0.09
CA ALA A 19 -16.71 10.85 -0.30
C ALA A 19 -16.90 10.53 -1.80
N ALA A 20 -17.41 11.48 -2.58
CA ALA A 20 -17.57 11.33 -4.03
C ALA A 20 -16.21 11.30 -4.74
N SER A 21 -15.27 12.15 -4.34
CA SER A 21 -13.91 12.24 -4.89
C SER A 21 -13.18 10.89 -4.81
N TYR A 22 -13.19 10.24 -3.65
CA TYR A 22 -12.53 8.94 -3.48
C TYR A 22 -13.17 7.83 -4.31
N ASN A 23 -14.50 7.81 -4.40
CA ASN A 23 -15.23 6.82 -5.19
C ASN A 23 -15.00 7.01 -6.70
N VAL A 24 -15.07 8.25 -7.20
CA VAL A 24 -14.79 8.59 -8.60
C VAL A 24 -13.34 8.25 -8.93
N TYR A 25 -12.39 8.63 -8.08
CA TYR A 25 -10.98 8.34 -8.32
C TYR A 25 -10.71 6.83 -8.31
N TYR A 26 -11.34 6.07 -7.41
CA TYR A 26 -11.28 4.61 -7.41
C TYR A 26 -11.84 4.02 -8.70
N TRP A 27 -13.00 4.48 -9.16
CA TRP A 27 -13.63 4.02 -10.39
C TRP A 27 -12.72 4.28 -11.60
N ILE A 28 -12.13 5.47 -11.71
CA ILE A 28 -11.16 5.81 -12.76
C ILE A 28 -9.95 4.87 -12.68
N GLN A 29 -9.38 4.65 -11.49
CA GLN A 29 -8.24 3.75 -11.33
C GLN A 29 -8.58 2.30 -11.70
N ARG A 30 -9.80 1.84 -11.45
CA ARG A 30 -10.27 0.48 -11.76
C ARG A 30 -10.49 0.25 -13.24
N HIS A 31 -10.98 1.24 -13.98
CA HIS A 31 -11.34 1.10 -15.40
C HIS A 31 -10.26 1.61 -16.36
N PHE A 32 -9.48 2.62 -15.95
CA PHE A 32 -8.50 3.29 -16.80
C PHE A 32 -7.10 3.36 -16.20
N GLY A 33 -6.94 3.13 -14.89
CA GLY A 33 -5.68 3.30 -14.18
C GLY A 33 -5.00 2.01 -13.73
N GLY A 34 -4.16 2.15 -12.69
CA GLY A 34 -3.26 1.10 -12.23
C GLY A 34 -3.93 -0.10 -11.56
N LEU A 35 -5.22 -0.01 -11.22
CA LEU A 35 -5.98 -1.13 -10.65
C LEU A 35 -6.52 -2.10 -11.70
N ARG A 36 -6.39 -1.82 -13.00
CA ARG A 36 -6.76 -2.77 -14.07
C ARG A 36 -5.86 -4.00 -14.10
N ARG A 37 -4.57 -3.78 -13.86
CA ARG A 37 -3.51 -4.78 -13.96
C ARG A 37 -2.58 -4.63 -12.77
N VAL A 38 -3.08 -5.00 -11.59
CA VAL A 38 -2.22 -5.11 -10.41
C VAL A 38 -1.25 -6.26 -10.66
N ASN A 39 0.04 -6.01 -10.45
CA ASN A 39 1.07 -7.05 -10.43
C ASN A 39 1.59 -7.16 -8.99
N PRO A 40 0.99 -8.03 -8.16
CA PRO A 40 1.37 -8.16 -6.76
C PRO A 40 2.83 -8.58 -6.60
N SER A 41 3.30 -9.51 -7.45
CA SER A 41 4.66 -10.02 -7.43
C SER A 41 5.68 -8.89 -7.56
N LYS A 42 5.46 -7.92 -8.46
CA LYS A 42 6.35 -6.75 -8.60
C LYS A 42 6.47 -5.96 -7.29
N VAL A 43 5.36 -5.72 -6.59
CA VAL A 43 5.36 -4.94 -5.35
C VAL A 43 5.98 -5.72 -4.19
N LEU A 44 5.69 -7.03 -4.09
CA LEU A 44 6.33 -7.91 -3.12
C LEU A 44 7.85 -7.96 -3.32
N MET A 45 8.31 -8.02 -4.57
CA MET A 45 9.73 -7.96 -4.90
C MET A 45 10.38 -6.65 -4.46
N CYS A 46 9.70 -5.50 -4.57
CA CYS A 46 10.19 -4.24 -4.02
C CYS A 46 10.34 -4.29 -2.48
N GLY A 47 9.39 -4.93 -1.78
CA GLY A 47 9.50 -5.18 -0.34
C GLY A 47 10.72 -6.04 0.01
N ILE A 48 10.91 -7.16 -0.72
CA ILE A 48 12.07 -8.06 -0.55
C ILE A 48 13.38 -7.31 -0.79
N GLU A 49 13.46 -6.49 -1.83
CA GLU A 49 14.65 -5.72 -2.16
C GLU A 49 15.00 -4.72 -1.05
N THR A 50 13.99 -4.05 -0.48
CA THR A 50 14.18 -3.13 0.65
C THR A 50 14.69 -3.89 1.88
N TRP A 51 14.12 -5.06 2.16
CA TRP A 51 14.55 -5.93 3.27
C TRP A 51 16.00 -6.37 3.12
N LYS A 52 16.42 -6.76 1.91
CA LYS A 52 17.82 -7.10 1.60
C LYS A 52 18.76 -5.92 1.85
N ARG A 53 18.37 -4.71 1.47
CA ARG A 53 19.16 -3.48 1.69
C ARG A 53 19.31 -3.11 3.17
N ILE A 54 18.34 -3.46 4.00
CA ILE A 54 18.47 -3.31 5.46
C ILE A 54 19.49 -4.32 5.99
N LYS A 55 19.38 -5.59 5.57
CA LYS A 55 20.33 -6.64 5.95
C LYS A 55 21.77 -6.36 5.51
N SER A 56 21.97 -5.76 4.34
CA SER A 56 23.30 -5.40 3.84
C SER A 56 23.99 -4.27 4.63
N GLN A 57 23.30 -3.66 5.58
CA GLN A 57 23.84 -2.66 6.51
C GLN A 57 24.05 -3.25 7.92
N ASP A 58 24.17 -4.59 8.01
CA ASP A 58 24.30 -5.35 9.26
C ASP A 58 23.16 -5.08 10.27
N ARG A 59 21.98 -4.71 9.75
CA ARG A 59 20.76 -4.55 10.55
C ARG A 59 19.85 -5.76 10.36
N SER A 60 19.26 -6.24 11.46
CA SER A 60 18.22 -7.27 11.39
C SER A 60 16.82 -6.63 11.38
N PRO A 61 16.07 -6.72 10.27
CA PRO A 61 14.68 -6.25 10.19
C PRO A 61 13.67 -7.20 10.84
N SER A 62 14.08 -8.43 11.22
CA SER A 62 13.21 -9.41 11.87
C SER A 62 12.81 -8.96 13.27
N GLY A 63 11.56 -9.16 13.66
CA GLY A 63 11.01 -8.76 14.96
C GLY A 63 10.98 -7.24 15.16
N LYS A 64 10.97 -6.46 14.07
CA LYS A 64 10.88 -4.99 14.12
C LYS A 64 9.52 -4.50 13.63
N VAL A 65 9.15 -3.30 14.09
CA VAL A 65 8.01 -2.56 13.60
C VAL A 65 8.48 -1.57 12.54
N PHE A 66 7.84 -1.62 11.37
CA PHE A 66 8.11 -0.71 10.25
C PHE A 66 7.16 0.47 10.27
N PHE A 67 7.64 1.62 9.81
CA PHE A 67 6.80 2.78 9.53
C PHE A 67 6.75 3.01 8.01
N GLU A 68 5.57 2.82 7.42
CA GLU A 68 5.32 3.00 5.99
C GLU A 68 4.58 4.32 5.75
N VAL A 69 5.09 5.11 4.80
CA VAL A 69 4.43 6.33 4.31
C VAL A 69 3.93 6.08 2.89
N GLY A 70 2.62 6.24 2.70
CA GLY A 70 1.95 6.08 1.41
C GLY A 70 1.51 4.64 1.14
N THR A 71 0.68 4.06 2.01
CA THR A 71 0.08 2.72 1.86
C THR A 71 -0.60 2.52 0.49
N GLY A 72 -1.20 3.59 -0.03
CA GLY A 72 -1.99 3.58 -1.23
C GLY A 72 -3.26 2.75 -1.07
N ARG A 73 -3.42 1.73 -1.92
CA ARG A 73 -4.69 0.99 -2.10
C ARG A 73 -4.63 -0.47 -1.67
N ILE A 74 -3.43 -1.03 -1.58
CA ILE A 74 -3.21 -2.45 -1.30
C ILE A 74 -1.93 -2.54 -0.46
N PRO A 75 -1.98 -3.07 0.77
CA PRO A 75 -0.86 -3.07 1.71
C PRO A 75 0.12 -4.23 1.42
N LEU A 76 0.65 -4.29 0.19
CA LEU A 76 1.53 -5.39 -0.23
C LEU A 76 2.94 -5.31 0.36
N VAL A 77 3.49 -4.11 0.58
CA VAL A 77 4.79 -3.96 1.23
C VAL A 77 4.72 -4.36 2.72
N PRO A 78 3.72 -3.90 3.51
CA PRO A 78 3.49 -4.41 4.87
C PRO A 78 3.33 -5.93 4.90
N LEU A 79 2.58 -6.50 3.94
CA LEU A 79 2.43 -7.95 3.81
C LEU A 79 3.76 -8.65 3.56
N ALA A 80 4.60 -8.12 2.67
CA ALA A 80 5.93 -8.68 2.42
C ALA A 80 6.80 -8.66 3.69
N TYR A 81 6.80 -7.56 4.44
CA TYR A 81 7.56 -7.44 5.68
C TYR A 81 7.09 -8.42 6.74
N TRP A 82 5.77 -8.56 6.92
CA TRP A 82 5.19 -9.54 7.83
C TRP A 82 5.62 -10.98 7.46
N LEU A 83 5.53 -11.34 6.17
CA LEU A 83 5.97 -12.66 5.68
C LEU A 83 7.48 -12.92 5.90
N MET A 84 8.30 -11.87 5.93
CA MET A 84 9.74 -11.98 6.17
C MET A 84 10.12 -11.92 7.66
N GLY A 85 9.15 -11.74 8.56
CA GLY A 85 9.33 -11.78 10.01
C GLY A 85 9.31 -10.44 10.71
N ALA A 86 8.78 -9.37 10.10
CA ALA A 86 8.49 -8.13 10.83
C ALA A 86 7.42 -8.37 11.90
N GLU A 87 7.56 -7.71 13.05
CA GLU A 87 6.55 -7.73 14.11
C GLU A 87 5.27 -7.01 13.66
N GLY A 88 5.42 -5.92 12.93
CA GLY A 88 4.29 -5.15 12.43
C GLY A 88 4.68 -4.04 11.48
N THR A 89 3.69 -3.36 10.93
CA THR A 89 3.88 -2.16 10.13
C THR A 89 2.80 -1.14 10.50
N ILE A 90 3.24 0.04 10.91
CA ILE A 90 2.41 1.23 11.07
C ILE A 90 2.43 1.93 9.71
N SER A 91 1.29 2.03 9.05
CA SER A 91 1.19 2.64 7.73
C SER A 91 0.29 3.86 7.77
N ILE A 92 0.74 4.93 7.12
CA ILE A 92 -0.01 6.19 7.00
C ILE A 92 -0.20 6.55 5.52
N ASP A 93 -1.35 7.12 5.19
CA ASP A 93 -1.61 7.70 3.87
C ASP A 93 -2.39 9.00 4.04
N LEU A 94 -2.17 9.95 3.13
CA LEU A 94 -2.91 11.21 3.10
C LEU A 94 -4.40 10.98 2.78
N ASN A 95 -4.71 9.94 1.99
CA ASN A 95 -6.07 9.65 1.56
C ASN A 95 -6.47 8.22 1.97
N PRO A 96 -7.71 8.02 2.45
CA PRO A 96 -8.21 6.70 2.85
C PRO A 96 -8.60 5.85 1.63
N TYR A 97 -7.63 5.55 0.77
CA TYR A 97 -7.86 4.76 -0.46
C TYR A 97 -7.99 3.26 -0.21
N LEU A 98 -7.52 2.77 0.94
CA LEU A 98 -7.65 1.38 1.33
C LEU A 98 -9.12 1.06 1.65
N LYS A 99 -9.72 0.11 0.92
CA LYS A 99 -11.08 -0.35 1.21
C LYS A 99 -11.06 -1.45 2.30
N ALA A 100 -11.96 -1.32 3.27
CA ALA A 100 -12.02 -2.16 4.48
C ALA A 100 -12.09 -3.68 4.25
N LEU A 101 -12.59 -4.13 3.09
CA LEU A 101 -12.65 -5.56 2.73
C LEU A 101 -11.27 -6.24 2.66
N LEU A 102 -10.18 -5.48 2.51
CA LEU A 102 -8.81 -6.02 2.48
C LEU A 102 -8.12 -6.01 3.86
N SER A 103 -8.62 -5.27 4.84
CA SER A 103 -7.99 -5.07 6.15
C SER A 103 -8.29 -6.19 7.16
N LYS A 104 -9.40 -6.92 6.98
CA LYS A 104 -9.85 -8.00 7.90
C LYS A 104 -8.93 -9.23 7.93
N LEU A 105 -8.00 -9.36 6.99
CA LEU A 105 -7.01 -10.45 6.99
C LEU A 105 -5.92 -10.26 8.07
N ALA A 106 -5.63 -9.01 8.47
CA ALA A 106 -4.57 -8.72 9.45
C ALA A 106 -5.04 -8.87 10.91
N GLU A 107 -6.29 -8.56 11.22
CA GLU A 107 -6.83 -8.68 12.60
C GLU A 107 -6.88 -10.13 13.09
N LYS A 108 -7.14 -11.10 12.20
CA LYS A 108 -7.18 -12.52 12.56
C LYS A 108 -5.81 -13.11 12.96
N SER A 109 -4.70 -12.42 12.72
CA SER A 109 -3.36 -12.88 13.09
C SER A 109 -3.00 -12.59 14.56
N LYS A 110 -3.69 -11.68 15.25
CA LYS A 110 -3.41 -11.37 16.67
C LYS A 110 -4.03 -12.38 17.65
N ASN A 111 -4.85 -13.31 17.17
CA ASN A 111 -5.55 -14.32 17.96
C ASN A 111 -5.07 -15.76 17.69
N ARG A 112 -3.81 -15.96 17.27
CA ARG A 112 -3.24 -17.32 17.31
C ARG A 112 -2.64 -17.56 18.70
N PRO A 113 -2.97 -18.70 19.34
CA PRO A 113 -2.34 -19.11 20.60
C PRO A 113 -0.85 -19.35 20.43
#